data_AF-A0A3R6SIA4-F1
#
_entry.id   AF-A0A3R6SIA4-F1
#
_cell.length_a   1.000
_cell.length_b   1.000
_cell.length_c   1.000
_cell.angle_alpha   90.00
_cell.angle_beta   90.00
_cell.angle_gamma   90.00
#
_symmetry.space_group_name_H-M   'P 1'
#
loop_
_entity.id
_entity.type
_entity.pdbx_description
1 polymer ?
#
loop_
_entity_poly.entity_id
_entity_poly.type
_entity_poly.pdbx_seq_one_letter_code
_entity_poly.pdbx_strand_id
1 'polypeptide(L)' 'MNVFEAVKQSVTTRQAAEHYGIHVGRNGMACCPFHHDKTPSMKLDRRYHCFGCGADGDVIDFAAA' A
#
# COMPACT_ATOMS: atom_id res chain seq x y z
N MET A 1 21.31 8.34 5.84
CA MET A 1 20.07 8.71 5.14
C MET A 1 20.35 8.71 3.64
N ASN A 2 19.91 7.69 2.91
CA ASN A 2 19.90 7.69 1.45
C ASN A 2 18.54 8.19 0.93
N VAL A 3 18.45 8.41 -0.39
CA VAL A 3 17.23 8.95 -1.01
C VAL A 3 16.01 8.03 -0.79
N PHE A 4 16.19 6.71 -0.85
CA PHE A 4 15.11 5.75 -0.66
C PHE A 4 14.62 5.74 0.79
N GLU A 5 15.52 5.82 1.77
CA GLU A 5 15.19 5.94 3.19
C GLU A 5 14.37 7.22 3.46
N ALA A 6 14.77 8.34 2.85
CA ALA A 6 14.02 9.59 2.97
C ALA A 6 12.59 9.45 2.44
N VAL A 7 12.43 8.84 1.25
CA VAL A 7 11.10 8.58 0.67
C VAL A 7 10.26 7.69 1.59
N LYS A 8 10.80 6.57 2.07
CA LYS A 8 10.11 5.63 2.98
C LYS A 8 9.68 6.29 4.30
N GLN A 9 10.41 7.31 4.75
CA GLN A 9 10.06 8.07 5.96
C GLN A 9 8.98 9.13 5.71
N SER A 10 8.99 9.76 4.53
CA SER A 10 8.12 10.90 4.20
C SER A 10 6.80 10.51 3.55
N VAL A 11 6.73 9.39 2.82
CA VAL A 11 5.53 8.96 2.09
C VAL A 11 5.10 7.59 2.59
N THR A 12 3.85 7.48 3.02
CA THR A 12 3.25 6.21 3.42
C THR A 12 2.69 5.46 2.22
N THR A 13 2.57 4.14 2.33
CA THR A 13 1.90 3.37 1.28
C THR A 13 0.43 3.75 1.15
N ARG A 14 -0.23 4.15 2.25
CA ARG A 14 -1.58 4.73 2.22
C ARG A 14 -1.65 5.96 1.30
N GLN A 15 -0.73 6.92 1.46
CA GLN A 15 -0.71 8.13 0.63
C GLN A 15 -0.51 7.80 -0.85
N ALA A 16 0.39 6.86 -1.16
CA ALA A 16 0.58 6.40 -2.53
C ALA A 16 -0.67 5.71 -3.09
N ALA A 17 -1.32 4.83 -2.33
CA ALA A 17 -2.55 4.16 -2.75
C ALA A 17 -3.68 5.16 -3.03
N GLU A 18 -3.91 6.13 -2.12
CA GLU A 18 -4.90 7.19 -2.32
C GLU A 18 -4.57 8.06 -3.54
N HIS A 19 -3.29 8.34 -3.80
CA HIS A 19 -2.85 9.06 -5.00
C HIS A 19 -3.19 8.31 -6.30
N TYR A 20 -3.07 6.98 -6.30
CA TYR A 20 -3.48 6.13 -7.43
C TYR A 20 -5.00 5.88 -7.51
N GLY A 21 -5.80 6.55 -6.68
CA GLY A 21 -7.27 6.44 -6.70
C GLY A 21 -7.81 5.21 -5.97
N ILE A 22 -6.99 4.52 -5.18
CA ILE A 22 -7.44 3.40 -4.35
C ILE A 22 -8.13 3.95 -3.11
N HIS A 23 -9.38 3.56 -2.91
CA HIS A 23 -10.14 3.95 -1.73
C HIS A 23 -9.69 3.17 -0.49
N VAL A 24 -9.07 3.88 0.47
CA VAL A 24 -8.63 3.30 1.74
C VAL A 24 -9.61 3.64 2.85
N GLY A 25 -10.25 2.62 3.40
CA GLY A 25 -11.21 2.77 4.49
C GLY A 25 -10.60 3.39 5.75
N ARG A 26 -11.47 3.80 6.69
CA ARG A 26 -11.05 4.36 7.98
C ARG A 26 -10.21 3.38 8.82
N ASN A 27 -10.46 2.09 8.66
CA ASN A 27 -9.67 1.02 9.27
C ASN A 27 -8.34 0.74 8.53
N GLY A 28 -7.99 1.51 7.51
CA GLY A 28 -6.78 1.31 6.71
C GLY A 28 -6.86 0.11 5.75
N MET A 29 -8.05 -0.44 5.50
CA MET A 29 -8.22 -1.55 4.57
C MET A 29 -8.63 -1.06 3.17
N ALA A 30 -8.16 -1.74 2.14
CA ALA A 30 -8.56 -1.54 0.74
C ALA A 30 -8.61 -2.86 -0.02
N CYS A 31 -9.30 -2.88 -1.17
CA CYS A 31 -9.16 -3.97 -2.12
C CYS A 31 -7.73 -3.97 -2.68
N CYS A 32 -7.09 -5.13 -2.68
CA CYS A 32 -5.73 -5.28 -3.17
C CYS A 32 -5.67 -5.07 -4.68
N PRO A 33 -4.82 -4.17 -5.20
CA PRO A 33 -4.64 -3.98 -6.64
C PRO A 33 -3.83 -5.09 -7.31
N PHE A 34 -3.11 -5.91 -6.53
CA PHE A 34 -2.19 -6.94 -7.05
C PHE A 34 -2.86 -8.29 -7.35
N HIS A 35 -4.17 -8.41 -7.10
CA HIS A 35 -4.96 -9.55 -7.55
C HIS A 35 -6.42 -9.11 -7.78
N HIS A 36 -7.23 -10.00 -8.37
CA HIS A 36 -8.66 -9.75 -8.54
C HIS A 36 -9.39 -9.80 -7.20
N ASP A 37 -9.34 -8.69 -6.48
CA ASP A 37 -9.95 -8.56 -5.16
C ASP A 37 -11.31 -7.86 -5.21
N LYS A 38 -12.30 -8.46 -4.55
CA LYS A 38 -13.67 -7.92 -4.41
C LYS A 38 -13.99 -7.50 -2.99
N THR A 39 -13.18 -7.89 -2.01
CA THR A 39 -13.42 -7.66 -0.58
C THR A 39 -12.13 -7.17 0.06
N PRO A 40 -12.10 -6.01 0.72
CA PRO A 40 -10.86 -5.43 1.23
C PRO A 40 -9.96 -6.41 1.98
N SER A 41 -8.86 -6.82 1.34
CA SER A 41 -7.90 -7.80 1.87
C SER A 41 -6.52 -7.23 2.14
N MET A 42 -6.27 -5.97 1.77
CA MET A 42 -5.00 -5.28 1.97
C MET A 42 -5.09 -4.24 3.09
N LYS A 43 -4.15 -4.31 4.04
CA LYS A 43 -3.91 -3.26 5.04
C LYS A 43 -2.87 -2.28 4.51
N LEU A 44 -3.18 -0.98 4.61
CA LEU A 44 -2.37 0.14 4.17
C LEU A 44 -2.12 1.10 5.33
N ASP A 45 -0.85 1.27 5.68
CA ASP A 45 -0.35 2.32 6.57
C ASP A 45 0.98 2.85 5.98
N ARG A 46 2.09 2.85 6.74
CA ARG A 46 3.42 3.13 6.17
C ARG A 46 3.85 2.07 5.15
N ARG A 47 3.53 0.81 5.45
CA ARG A 47 3.74 -0.36 4.58
C ARG A 47 2.40 -0.94 4.15
N TYR A 48 2.43 -1.90 3.24
CA TYR A 48 1.26 -2.68 2.88
C TYR A 48 1.46 -4.16 3.18
N HIS A 49 0.35 -4.83 3.48
CA HIS A 49 0.27 -6.28 3.51
C HIS A 49 -1.11 -6.72 3.00
N CYS A 50 -1.14 -7.66 2.07
CA CYS A 50 -2.36 -8.27 1.57
C CYS A 50 -2.54 -9.67 2.14
N PHE A 51 -3.56 -9.84 2.98
CA PHE A 51 -3.89 -11.14 3.58
C PHE A 51 -4.47 -12.16 2.58
N GLY A 52 -4.94 -11.70 1.41
CA GLY A 52 -5.47 -12.56 0.34
C GLY A 52 -4.38 -13.20 -0.52
N CYS A 53 -3.51 -12.39 -1.13
CA CYS A 53 -2.46 -12.88 -2.06
C CYS A 53 -1.04 -12.91 -1.47
N GLY A 54 -0.83 -12.42 -0.25
CA GLY A 54 0.48 -12.41 0.42
C GLY A 54 1.42 -11.28 -0.03
N ALA A 55 0.99 -10.39 -0.94
CA ALA A 55 1.79 -9.23 -1.33
C ALA A 55 2.11 -8.36 -0.11
N ASP A 56 3.38 -8.03 0.08
CA ASP A 56 3.90 -7.24 1.20
C ASP A 56 5.01 -6.33 0.70
N GLY A 57 5.14 -5.15 1.29
CA GLY A 57 6.24 -4.26 0.98
C GLY A 57 6.07 -2.88 1.58
N ASP A 58 6.88 -1.94 1.09
CA ASP A 58 6.76 -0.52 1.41
C ASP A 58 6.27 0.30 0.20
N VAL A 59 6.31 1.62 0.35
CA VAL A 59 5.79 2.56 -0.66
C VAL A 59 6.53 2.45 -2.00
N ILE A 60 7.80 2.05 -2.00
CA ILE A 60 8.57 1.88 -3.24
C ILE A 60 8.15 0.59 -3.94
N ASP A 61 8.04 -0.52 -3.19
CA ASP A 61 7.57 -1.79 -3.73
C ASP A 61 6.15 -1.64 -4.31
N PHE A 62 5.29 -0.89 -3.61
CA PHE A 62 3.92 -0.62 -4.05
C PHE A 62 3.85 0.16 -5.37
N ALA A 63 4.74 1.13 -5.56
CA ALA A 63 4.78 1.95 -6.77
C ALA A 63 5.45 1.25 -7.97
N ALA A 64 6.23 0.19 -7.72
CA ALA A 64 6.95 -0.56 -8.74
C ALA A 64 6.21 -1.79 -9.27
N ALA A 65 5.17 -2.24 -8.55
CA ALA A 65 4.35 -3.41 -8.88
C ALA A 65 3.26 -3.09 -9.91
#